data_AF-A0A537G7G5-F1
#
_entry.id   AF-A0A537G7G5-F1
#
_cell.length_a   1.000
_cell.length_b   1.000
_cell.length_c   1.000
_cell.angle_alpha   90.00
_cell.angle_beta   90.00
_cell.angle_gamma   90.00
#
_symmetry.space_group_name_H-M   'P 1'
#
loop_
_entity.id
_entity.type
_entity.pdbx_description
1 polymer ?
#
loop_
_entity_poly.entity_id
_entity_poly.type
_entity_poly.pdbx_seq_one_letter_code
_entity_poly.pdbx_strand_id
1 'polypeptide(L)'
;MSNRPICPSCGGGNPPTLTVCWKCGALLPITTHIQQYPLPASNNPTIPAAPSVLPTDFQTQPTSVLVPYQPTYTHTSTDTLREIAQAKSKQDTNHTKTGIVILTISYTAIAIIIAASITDLLLGLLAAIADLVAIVGGLLIVVGRGTFGRAHSRNAILSVSLFIVSFGTMVVGKVLFAAALVLSRIPNGTITYGTTTSSTVNPYIILYITSMIATALIGLAVVFLTYALHRKTGRIILSISYITFLILTILMTALVLQGFAIRSSIILDLSSLQELRSQYEIVQLLTIIPTLAFAFSFYLALRRINRGEIPESTAQKTLPAY
;
A
#
# COMPACT_ATOMS: atom_id res chain seq x y z
N MET A 1 -7.17 15.68 22.26
CA MET A 1 -7.16 14.24 21.88
C MET A 1 -8.61 13.79 21.81
N SER A 2 -9.06 13.34 20.64
CA SER A 2 -10.47 12.96 20.41
C SER A 2 -10.78 11.65 21.14
N ASN A 3 -11.75 11.68 22.08
CA ASN A 3 -12.25 10.51 22.81
C ASN A 3 -12.89 9.52 21.84
N ARG A 4 -12.09 8.60 21.31
CA ARG A 4 -12.57 7.49 20.48
C ARG A 4 -12.85 6.28 21.37
N PRO A 5 -14.07 5.71 21.36
CA PRO A 5 -14.36 4.50 22.13
C PRO A 5 -13.41 3.36 21.73
N ILE A 6 -12.70 2.82 22.72
CA ILE A 6 -11.76 1.71 22.54
C ILE A 6 -12.56 0.41 22.66
N CYS A 7 -12.38 -0.50 21.71
CA CYS A 7 -13.03 -1.80 21.77
C CYS A 7 -12.47 -2.63 22.94
N PRO A 8 -13.32 -3.13 23.85
CA PRO A 8 -12.88 -3.93 24.98
C PRO A 8 -12.28 -5.28 24.56
N SER A 9 -12.67 -5.83 23.40
CA SER A 9 -12.19 -7.13 22.94
C SER A 9 -10.84 -7.09 22.21
N CYS A 10 -10.51 -6.00 21.52
CA CYS A 10 -9.29 -5.96 20.68
C CYS A 10 -8.44 -4.69 20.84
N GLY A 11 -8.80 -3.80 21.76
CA GLY A 11 -8.09 -2.54 22.03
C GLY A 11 -8.07 -1.54 20.88
N GLY A 12 -8.85 -1.77 19.82
CA GLY A 12 -8.89 -0.90 18.64
C GLY A 12 -9.77 0.31 18.89
N GLY A 13 -9.30 1.52 18.55
CA GLY A 13 -10.12 2.74 18.60
C GLY A 13 -11.19 2.75 17.51
N ASN A 14 -12.42 3.12 17.88
CA ASN A 14 -13.58 3.16 16.99
C ASN A 14 -14.12 4.60 16.86
N PRO A 15 -14.69 4.96 15.70
CA PRO A 15 -15.58 6.11 15.57
C PRO A 15 -16.71 6.07 16.61
N PRO A 16 -17.12 7.22 17.20
CA PRO A 16 -18.17 7.27 18.22
C PRO A 16 -19.57 6.91 17.71
N THR A 17 -19.76 6.80 16.40
CA THR A 17 -21.05 6.49 15.77
C THR A 17 -21.27 5.00 15.54
N LEU A 18 -20.31 4.13 15.85
CA LEU A 18 -20.41 2.69 15.60
C LEU A 18 -20.84 1.96 16.87
N THR A 19 -21.82 1.06 16.73
CA THR A 19 -22.28 0.14 17.78
C THR A 19 -21.46 -1.15 17.82
N VAL A 20 -20.58 -1.37 16.84
CA VAL A 20 -19.75 -2.58 16.71
C VAL A 20 -18.32 -2.20 16.36
N CYS A 21 -17.35 -2.94 16.90
CA CYS A 21 -15.94 -2.73 16.63
C CYS A 21 -15.62 -3.10 15.19
N TRP A 22 -15.07 -2.15 14.43
CA TRP A 22 -14.72 -2.38 13.02
C TRP A 22 -13.57 -3.40 12.85
N LYS A 23 -12.75 -3.63 13.89
CA LYS A 23 -11.59 -4.51 13.85
C LYS A 23 -11.91 -5.97 14.19
N CYS A 24 -12.78 -6.22 15.17
CA CYS A 24 -13.08 -7.57 15.66
C CYS A 24 -14.56 -7.95 15.65
N GLY A 25 -15.48 -7.03 15.33
CA GLY A 25 -16.92 -7.30 15.30
C GLY A 25 -17.58 -7.36 16.68
N ALA A 26 -16.87 -7.07 17.78
CA ALA A 26 -17.46 -7.03 19.11
C ALA A 26 -18.37 -5.81 19.28
N LEU A 27 -19.54 -5.99 19.90
CA LEU A 27 -20.43 -4.89 20.25
C LEU A 27 -19.71 -3.88 21.14
N LEU A 28 -19.79 -2.61 20.78
CA LEU A 28 -19.27 -1.51 21.58
C LEU A 28 -20.34 -1.09 22.58
N PRO A 29 -19.97 -0.82 23.84
CA PRO A 29 -20.90 -0.25 24.80
C PRO A 29 -21.37 1.09 24.23
N ILE A 30 -22.67 1.23 24.01
CA ILE A 30 -23.28 2.50 23.60
C ILE A 30 -23.05 3.46 24.76
N THR A 31 -22.01 4.29 24.66
CA THR A 31 -21.90 5.49 25.50
C THR A 31 -22.94 6.47 24.96
N THR A 32 -24.20 6.23 25.32
CA THR A 32 -25.23 7.27 25.33
C THR A 32 -24.71 8.35 26.26
N HIS A 33 -24.08 9.37 25.68
CA HIS A 33 -23.88 10.64 26.37
C HIS A 33 -25.27 11.29 26.50
N ILE A 34 -26.11 10.73 27.37
CA ILE A 34 -27.21 11.49 27.95
C ILE A 34 -26.48 12.41 28.93
N GLN A 35 -26.22 13.65 28.50
CA GLN A 35 -26.08 14.74 29.48
C GLN A 35 -27.41 14.76 30.23
N GLN A 36 -27.48 14.01 31.33
CA GLN A 36 -28.49 14.22 32.35
C GLN A 36 -28.18 15.59 32.94
N TYR A 37 -28.90 16.60 32.44
CA TYR A 37 -29.08 17.82 33.20
C TYR A 37 -29.69 17.41 34.55
N PRO A 38 -29.07 17.73 35.69
CA PRO A 38 -29.69 17.46 36.98
C PRO A 38 -30.98 18.28 37.07
N LEU A 39 -32.09 17.60 37.38
CA LEU A 39 -33.36 18.25 37.69
C LEU A 39 -33.18 19.20 38.89
N PRO A 40 -33.83 20.38 38.89
CA PRO A 40 -33.83 21.25 40.05
C PRO A 40 -34.58 20.59 41.22
N ALA A 41 -33.98 20.65 42.41
CA ALA A 41 -34.53 20.12 43.64
C ALA A 41 -35.87 20.82 43.98
N SER A 42 -36.96 20.05 44.00
CA SER A 42 -38.23 20.47 44.57
C SER A 42 -38.18 20.27 46.08
N ASN A 43 -38.01 21.37 46.80
CA ASN A 43 -38.24 21.41 48.24
C ASN A 43 -39.75 21.56 48.47
N ASN A 44 -40.40 20.59 49.10
CA ASN A 44 -41.46 20.90 50.06
C ASN A 44 -41.78 19.74 51.01
N PRO A 45 -42.26 20.06 52.22
CA PRO A 45 -42.23 19.16 53.37
C PRO A 45 -43.55 18.40 53.62
N THR A 46 -43.38 17.31 54.36
CA THR A 46 -44.33 16.43 55.04
C THR A 46 -45.59 17.09 55.61
N ILE A 47 -46.75 16.45 55.44
CA ILE A 47 -47.95 16.61 56.28
C ILE A 47 -48.50 15.20 56.67
N PRO A 48 -48.96 14.97 57.91
CA PRO A 48 -49.57 13.71 58.34
C PRO A 48 -51.12 13.69 58.35
N ALA A 49 -51.66 12.48 58.13
CA ALA A 49 -52.91 11.81 58.57
C ALA A 49 -54.28 12.54 58.73
N ALA A 50 -55.25 12.12 57.86
CA ALA A 50 -56.70 11.76 58.03
C ALA A 50 -57.72 12.75 58.69
N PRO A 51 -59.07 12.61 58.56
CA PRO A 51 -59.92 11.57 57.92
C PRO A 51 -61.14 12.05 57.06
N SER A 52 -61.75 11.06 56.36
CA SER A 52 -63.08 10.87 55.72
C SER A 52 -64.18 11.95 55.67
N VAL A 53 -64.72 12.24 54.46
CA VAL A 53 -66.11 12.67 54.15
C VAL A 53 -66.59 12.13 52.77
N LEU A 54 -67.91 11.91 52.66
CA LEU A 54 -68.77 11.32 51.60
C LEU A 54 -68.82 12.07 50.22
N PRO A 55 -69.53 11.53 49.19
CA PRO A 55 -69.27 11.75 47.76
C PRO A 55 -70.11 12.86 47.13
N THR A 56 -69.55 13.51 46.10
CA THR A 56 -70.32 14.34 45.16
C THR A 56 -69.66 14.36 43.78
N ASP A 57 -70.45 13.90 42.79
CA ASP A 57 -70.59 14.31 41.40
C ASP A 57 -69.42 14.81 40.52
N PHE A 58 -69.38 14.17 39.34
CA PHE A 58 -69.01 14.66 38.00
C PHE A 58 -67.77 15.53 37.81
N GLN A 59 -66.73 14.94 37.20
CA GLN A 59 -65.99 15.64 36.16
C GLN A 59 -65.37 14.68 35.13
N THR A 60 -65.83 14.82 33.88
CA THR A 60 -65.26 14.20 32.68
C THR A 60 -63.81 14.66 32.48
N GLN A 61 -62.86 13.73 32.56
CA GLN A 61 -61.46 14.01 32.29
C GLN A 61 -61.17 13.86 30.78
N PRO A 62 -60.48 14.83 30.14
CA PRO A 62 -60.27 14.83 28.71
C PRO A 62 -59.15 13.86 28.29
N THR A 63 -59.45 13.13 27.22
CA THR A 63 -58.57 12.70 26.12
C THR A 63 -57.11 12.40 26.49
N SER A 64 -56.82 11.11 26.63
CA SER A 64 -55.46 10.57 26.58
C SER A 64 -54.70 11.12 25.35
N VAL A 65 -53.60 11.82 25.61
CA VAL A 65 -52.65 12.24 24.58
C VAL A 65 -52.08 10.98 23.91
N LEU A 66 -52.31 10.84 22.60
CA LEU A 66 -51.60 9.89 21.75
C LEU A 66 -50.11 10.23 21.83
N VAL A 67 -49.36 9.45 22.60
CA VAL A 67 -47.90 9.44 22.54
C VAL A 67 -47.53 9.03 21.12
N PRO A 68 -46.82 9.88 20.35
CA PRO A 68 -46.38 9.48 19.02
C PRO A 68 -45.45 8.29 19.20
N TYR A 69 -45.81 7.18 18.57
CA TYR A 69 -44.99 5.98 18.49
C TYR A 69 -43.63 6.39 17.89
N GLN A 70 -42.60 6.57 18.72
CA GLN A 70 -41.25 6.68 18.20
C GLN A 70 -40.94 5.34 17.54
N PRO A 71 -40.64 5.29 16.22
CA PRO A 71 -40.23 4.07 15.59
C PRO A 71 -38.98 3.60 16.31
N THR A 72 -39.12 2.53 17.09
CA THR A 72 -37.99 1.80 17.64
C THR A 72 -37.29 1.19 16.44
N TYR A 73 -36.27 1.89 15.93
CA TYR A 73 -35.35 1.34 14.94
C TYR A 73 -34.66 0.16 15.59
N THR A 74 -35.23 -1.02 15.39
CA THR A 74 -34.58 -2.29 15.67
C THR A 74 -33.45 -2.40 14.67
N HIS A 75 -32.24 -2.00 15.09
CA HIS A 75 -31.02 -2.28 14.35
C HIS A 75 -30.93 -3.80 14.20
N THR A 76 -31.34 -4.30 13.04
CA THR A 76 -31.26 -5.72 12.73
C THR A 76 -29.79 -6.09 12.54
N SER A 77 -29.40 -7.32 12.88
CA SER A 77 -28.01 -7.79 12.73
C SER A 77 -27.50 -7.61 11.29
N THR A 78 -28.39 -7.64 10.31
CA THR A 78 -28.14 -7.33 8.90
C THR A 78 -27.68 -5.89 8.66
N ASP A 79 -28.24 -4.90 9.36
CA ASP A 79 -27.81 -3.52 9.26
C ASP A 79 -26.40 -3.34 9.83
N THR A 80 -26.12 -4.00 10.96
CA THR A 80 -24.77 -3.96 11.57
C THR A 80 -23.70 -4.60 10.67
N LEU A 81 -24.00 -5.71 10.00
CA LEU A 81 -23.09 -6.36 9.05
C LEU A 81 -22.84 -5.48 7.81
N ARG A 82 -23.88 -4.78 7.33
CA ARG A 82 -23.78 -3.84 6.22
C ARG A 82 -22.90 -2.64 6.59
N GLU A 83 -23.07 -2.08 7.77
CA GLU A 83 -22.24 -0.98 8.28
C GLU A 83 -20.78 -1.40 8.44
N ILE A 84 -20.51 -2.59 8.98
CA ILE A 84 -19.15 -3.13 9.10
C ILE A 84 -18.51 -3.31 7.72
N ALA A 85 -19.25 -3.85 6.74
CA ALA A 85 -18.77 -4.02 5.37
C ALA A 85 -18.45 -2.67 4.70
N GLN A 86 -19.27 -1.64 4.92
CA GLN A 86 -19.03 -0.29 4.42
C GLN A 86 -17.82 0.37 5.09
N ALA A 87 -17.67 0.23 6.41
CA ALA A 87 -16.54 0.76 7.16
C ALA A 87 -15.22 0.13 6.70
N LYS A 88 -15.19 -1.20 6.55
CA LYS A 88 -14.03 -1.93 5.99
C LYS A 88 -13.73 -1.48 4.57
N SER A 89 -14.76 -1.31 3.74
CA SER A 89 -14.57 -0.89 2.35
C SER A 89 -13.93 0.51 2.25
N LYS A 90 -14.39 1.44 3.09
CA LYS A 90 -13.83 2.79 3.17
C LYS A 90 -12.37 2.78 3.63
N GLN A 91 -12.04 1.92 4.59
CA GLN A 91 -10.69 1.79 5.09
C GLN A 91 -9.74 1.17 4.06
N ASP A 92 -10.14 0.07 3.42
CA ASP A 92 -9.35 -0.58 2.36
C ASP A 92 -9.10 0.38 1.20
N THR A 93 -10.12 1.19 0.84
CA THR A 93 -9.98 2.25 -0.16
C THR A 93 -8.98 3.32 0.28
N ASN A 94 -9.01 3.73 1.55
CA ASN A 94 -8.04 4.69 2.10
C ASN A 94 -6.62 4.13 2.11
N HIS A 95 -6.43 2.85 2.45
CA HIS A 95 -5.12 2.20 2.41
C HIS A 95 -4.57 2.17 0.99
N THR A 96 -5.35 1.72 0.01
CA THR A 96 -4.93 1.72 -1.40
C THR A 96 -4.64 3.13 -1.91
N LYS A 97 -5.46 4.11 -1.56
CA LYS A 97 -5.25 5.52 -1.92
C LYS A 97 -3.91 6.03 -1.36
N THR A 98 -3.66 5.83 -0.07
CA THR A 98 -2.41 6.23 0.58
C THR A 98 -1.21 5.50 -0.02
N GLY A 99 -1.35 4.20 -0.29
CA GLY A 99 -0.29 3.41 -0.91
C GLY A 99 0.10 3.91 -2.30
N ILE A 100 -0.88 4.28 -3.14
CA ILE A 100 -0.60 4.87 -4.46
C ILE A 100 0.04 6.25 -4.36
N VAL A 101 -0.39 7.08 -3.41
CA VAL A 101 0.25 8.39 -3.15
C VAL A 101 1.72 8.19 -2.79
N ILE A 102 1.99 7.26 -1.87
CA ILE A 102 3.36 6.94 -1.44
C ILE A 102 4.20 6.42 -2.61
N LEU A 103 3.67 5.51 -3.44
CA LEU A 103 4.37 5.04 -4.65
C LEU A 103 4.66 6.19 -5.62
N THR A 104 3.69 7.08 -5.84
CA THR A 104 3.86 8.23 -6.72
C THR A 104 5.00 9.12 -6.21
N ILE A 105 4.96 9.49 -4.93
CA ILE A 105 6.00 10.30 -4.28
C ILE A 105 7.35 9.63 -4.39
N SER A 106 7.43 8.33 -4.09
CA SER A 106 8.66 7.55 -4.16
C SER A 106 9.30 7.59 -5.54
N TYR A 107 8.53 7.30 -6.60
CA TYR A 107 9.07 7.30 -7.96
C TYR A 107 9.44 8.72 -8.42
N THR A 108 8.66 9.75 -8.05
CA THR A 108 9.06 11.14 -8.34
C THR A 108 10.33 11.53 -7.60
N ALA A 109 10.50 11.09 -6.35
CA ALA A 109 11.70 11.37 -5.57
C ALA A 109 12.92 10.70 -6.22
N ILE A 110 12.81 9.44 -6.64
CA ILE A 110 13.87 8.73 -7.36
C ILE A 110 14.27 9.50 -8.64
N ALA A 111 13.30 9.95 -9.43
CA ALA A 111 13.57 10.74 -10.63
C ALA A 111 14.29 12.06 -10.33
N ILE A 112 13.89 12.78 -9.28
CA ILE A 112 14.53 14.04 -8.85
C ILE A 112 15.95 13.77 -8.36
N ILE A 113 16.15 12.71 -7.57
CA ILE A 113 17.44 12.31 -7.03
C ILE A 113 18.43 11.99 -8.18
N ILE A 114 17.97 11.26 -9.21
CA ILE A 114 18.78 10.96 -10.40
C ILE A 114 19.10 12.26 -11.16
N ALA A 115 18.13 13.15 -11.35
CA ALA A 115 18.32 14.41 -12.08
C ALA A 115 19.28 15.37 -11.36
N ALA A 116 19.29 15.36 -10.03
CA ALA A 116 20.12 16.22 -9.21
C ALA A 116 21.59 15.75 -9.13
N SER A 117 21.92 14.58 -9.69
CA SER A 117 23.28 14.01 -9.72
C SER A 117 24.02 14.11 -8.37
N ILE A 118 23.28 13.95 -7.27
CA ILE A 118 23.83 14.15 -5.93
C ILE A 118 24.85 13.04 -5.69
N THR A 119 26.05 13.39 -5.23
CA THR A 119 27.21 12.52 -4.97
C THR A 119 26.88 11.07 -4.60
N ASP A 120 27.61 10.11 -5.18
CA ASP A 120 27.38 8.65 -5.16
C ASP A 120 26.94 8.03 -3.82
N LEU A 121 27.50 8.49 -2.70
CA LEU A 121 27.16 7.95 -1.36
C LEU A 121 25.77 8.37 -0.90
N LEU A 122 25.42 9.65 -1.08
CA LEU A 122 24.10 10.17 -0.68
C LEU A 122 23.02 9.66 -1.64
N LEU A 123 23.36 9.48 -2.92
CA LEU A 123 22.50 8.85 -3.91
C LEU A 123 22.06 7.46 -3.46
N GLY A 124 23.01 6.62 -3.04
CA GLY A 124 22.70 5.26 -2.56
C GLY A 124 21.78 5.26 -1.33
N LEU A 125 22.02 6.14 -0.36
CA LEU A 125 21.20 6.24 0.85
C LEU A 125 19.77 6.74 0.53
N LEU A 126 19.66 7.80 -0.27
CA LEU A 126 18.36 8.37 -0.63
C LEU A 126 17.55 7.42 -1.52
N ALA A 127 18.20 6.73 -2.45
CA ALA A 127 17.56 5.69 -3.25
C ALA A 127 17.05 4.54 -2.37
N ALA A 128 17.85 4.08 -1.41
CA ALA A 128 17.42 3.03 -0.48
C ALA A 128 16.23 3.46 0.39
N ILE A 129 16.19 4.72 0.84
CA ILE A 129 15.04 5.27 1.56
C ILE A 129 13.80 5.31 0.65
N ALA A 130 13.96 5.78 -0.58
CA ALA A 130 12.86 5.80 -1.54
C ALA A 130 12.33 4.38 -1.82
N ASP A 131 13.19 3.40 -2.03
CA ASP A 131 12.79 2.00 -2.20
C ASP A 131 12.01 1.47 -0.99
N LEU A 132 12.44 1.79 0.23
CA LEU A 132 11.73 1.40 1.45
C LEU A 132 10.34 2.05 1.52
N VAL A 133 10.23 3.33 1.14
CA VAL A 133 8.96 4.05 1.01
C VAL A 133 8.08 3.40 -0.05
N ALA A 134 8.63 2.99 -1.20
CA ALA A 134 7.89 2.26 -2.23
C ALA A 134 7.35 0.92 -1.72
N ILE A 135 8.13 0.17 -0.94
CA ILE A 135 7.71 -1.10 -0.34
C ILE A 135 6.51 -0.87 0.59
N VAL A 136 6.58 0.14 1.46
CA VAL A 136 5.45 0.50 2.34
C VAL A 136 4.22 0.89 1.52
N GLY A 137 4.39 1.69 0.46
CA GLY A 137 3.31 2.05 -0.46
C GLY A 137 2.67 0.82 -1.12
N GLY A 138 3.47 -0.12 -1.59
CA GLY A 138 3.01 -1.38 -2.17
C GLY A 138 2.25 -2.26 -1.18
N LEU A 139 2.75 -2.39 0.05
CA LEU A 139 2.07 -3.14 1.12
C LEU A 139 0.69 -2.59 1.45
N LEU A 140 0.54 -1.26 1.51
CA LEU A 140 -0.76 -0.63 1.74
C LEU A 140 -1.77 -0.95 0.64
N ILE A 141 -1.34 -1.02 -0.63
CA ILE A 141 -2.20 -1.44 -1.75
C ILE A 141 -2.59 -2.91 -1.61
N VAL A 142 -1.66 -3.77 -1.21
CA VAL A 142 -1.96 -5.21 -0.99
C VAL A 142 -2.96 -5.39 0.15
N VAL A 143 -2.85 -4.62 1.23
CA VAL A 143 -3.81 -4.66 2.35
C VAL A 143 -5.19 -4.21 1.89
N GLY A 144 -5.28 -3.13 1.11
CA GLY A 144 -6.54 -2.59 0.59
C GLY A 144 -7.15 -3.38 -0.58
N ARG A 145 -6.58 -4.53 -0.97
CA ARG A 145 -7.00 -5.27 -2.18
C ARG A 145 -8.44 -5.78 -2.16
N GLY A 146 -9.04 -5.92 -0.97
CA GLY A 146 -10.34 -6.58 -0.77
C GLY A 146 -11.51 -5.89 -1.48
N THR A 147 -11.43 -4.57 -1.68
CA THR A 147 -12.53 -3.77 -2.24
C THR A 147 -12.50 -3.62 -3.74
N PHE A 148 -11.34 -3.80 -4.39
CA PHE A 148 -11.15 -3.54 -5.82
C PHE A 148 -11.46 -4.75 -6.72
N GLY A 149 -12.20 -5.71 -6.20
CA GLY A 149 -12.68 -6.89 -6.93
C GLY A 149 -11.66 -8.01 -7.08
N ARG A 150 -12.15 -9.16 -7.59
CA ARG A 150 -11.38 -10.41 -7.69
C ARG A 150 -10.16 -10.31 -8.61
N ALA A 151 -10.26 -9.50 -9.66
CA ALA A 151 -9.16 -9.28 -10.60
C ALA A 151 -7.98 -8.56 -9.94
N HIS A 152 -8.22 -7.50 -9.17
CA HIS A 152 -7.17 -6.80 -8.44
C HIS A 152 -6.56 -7.69 -7.34
N SER A 153 -7.40 -8.41 -6.58
CA SER A 153 -6.90 -9.35 -5.56
C SER A 153 -5.98 -10.42 -6.16
N ARG A 154 -6.33 -11.00 -7.32
CA ARG A 154 -5.48 -11.98 -8.01
C ARG A 154 -4.14 -11.37 -8.43
N ASN A 155 -4.17 -10.19 -9.01
CA ASN A 155 -2.95 -9.50 -9.44
C ASN A 155 -2.08 -9.08 -8.24
N ALA A 156 -2.67 -8.70 -7.11
CA ALA A 156 -1.94 -8.42 -5.88
C ALA A 156 -1.24 -9.67 -5.33
N ILE A 157 -1.87 -10.85 -5.39
CA ILE A 157 -1.22 -12.13 -5.02
C ILE A 157 -0.03 -12.42 -5.95
N LEU A 158 -0.21 -12.26 -7.26
CA LEU A 158 0.86 -12.44 -8.24
C LEU A 158 2.02 -11.47 -8.00
N SER A 159 1.71 -10.20 -7.73
CA SER A 159 2.71 -9.19 -7.39
C SER A 159 3.53 -9.58 -6.16
N VAL A 160 2.87 -10.01 -5.07
CA VAL A 160 3.57 -10.49 -3.87
C VAL A 160 4.45 -11.70 -4.17
N SER A 161 3.97 -12.65 -4.97
CA SER A 161 4.78 -13.83 -5.36
C SER A 161 6.03 -13.44 -6.15
N LEU A 162 5.92 -12.50 -7.12
CA LEU A 162 7.05 -11.99 -7.89
C LEU A 162 8.04 -11.22 -7.03
N PHE A 163 7.55 -10.45 -6.05
CA PHE A 163 8.38 -9.72 -5.10
C PHE A 163 9.20 -10.67 -4.23
N ILE A 164 8.60 -11.76 -3.72
CA ILE A 164 9.30 -12.79 -2.93
C ILE A 164 10.38 -13.49 -3.79
N VAL A 165 10.06 -13.87 -5.02
CA VAL A 165 11.03 -14.50 -5.93
C VAL A 165 12.19 -13.54 -6.27
N SER A 166 11.90 -12.25 -6.48
CA SER A 166 12.93 -11.24 -6.69
C SER A 166 13.84 -11.08 -5.48
N PHE A 167 13.27 -10.96 -4.27
CA PHE A 167 14.04 -10.87 -3.05
C PHE A 167 14.93 -12.09 -2.84
N GLY A 168 14.39 -13.29 -3.07
CA GLY A 168 15.16 -14.54 -3.06
C GLY A 168 16.32 -14.53 -4.07
N THR A 169 16.07 -14.05 -5.29
CA THR A 169 17.09 -13.94 -6.35
C THR A 169 18.22 -12.98 -5.94
N MET A 170 17.87 -11.85 -5.33
CA MET A 170 18.84 -10.86 -4.83
C MET A 170 19.67 -11.41 -3.67
N VAL A 171 19.07 -12.13 -2.72
CA VAL A 171 19.78 -12.77 -1.61
C VAL A 171 20.72 -13.85 -2.12
N VAL A 172 20.25 -14.75 -2.99
CA VAL A 172 21.08 -15.80 -3.60
C VAL A 172 22.25 -15.18 -4.38
N GLY A 173 21.99 -14.14 -5.16
CA GLY A 173 23.03 -13.41 -5.90
C GLY A 173 24.11 -12.81 -5.01
N LYS A 174 23.73 -12.20 -3.89
CA LYS A 174 24.69 -11.65 -2.91
C LYS A 174 25.50 -12.73 -2.20
N VAL A 175 24.88 -13.87 -1.85
CA VAL A 175 25.58 -15.01 -1.24
C VAL A 175 26.59 -15.61 -2.22
N LEU A 176 26.18 -15.82 -3.47
CA LEU A 176 27.08 -16.32 -4.53
C LEU A 176 28.22 -15.33 -4.82
N PHE A 177 27.92 -14.03 -4.86
CA PHE A 177 28.93 -12.98 -4.98
C PHE A 177 29.95 -13.04 -3.83
N ALA A 178 29.48 -13.11 -2.58
CA ALA A 178 30.35 -13.17 -1.42
C ALA A 178 31.23 -14.43 -1.42
N ALA A 179 30.65 -15.59 -1.74
CA ALA A 179 31.39 -16.83 -1.88
C ALA A 179 32.46 -16.71 -2.99
N ALA A 180 32.09 -16.25 -4.17
CA ALA A 180 33.02 -16.07 -5.29
C ALA A 180 34.14 -15.08 -4.95
N LEU A 181 33.83 -14.01 -4.22
CA LEU A 181 34.83 -13.03 -3.77
C LEU A 181 35.81 -13.62 -2.76
N VAL A 182 35.34 -14.40 -1.78
CA VAL A 182 36.22 -15.10 -0.82
C VAL A 182 37.12 -16.10 -1.54
N LEU A 183 36.56 -16.90 -2.45
CA LEU A 183 37.34 -17.90 -3.20
C LEU A 183 38.36 -17.26 -4.15
N SER A 184 38.07 -16.07 -4.71
CA SER A 184 39.02 -15.32 -5.56
C SER A 184 40.28 -14.85 -4.82
N ARG A 185 40.27 -14.82 -3.49
CA ARG A 185 41.42 -14.44 -2.66
C ARG A 185 42.30 -15.63 -2.29
N ILE A 186 41.85 -16.86 -2.54
CA ILE A 186 42.61 -18.07 -2.26
C ILE A 186 43.48 -18.37 -3.48
N PRO A 187 44.82 -18.31 -3.38
CA PRO A 187 45.68 -18.75 -4.47
C PRO A 187 45.37 -20.22 -4.80
N ASN A 188 44.99 -20.50 -6.06
CA ASN A 188 44.52 -21.79 -6.61
C ASN A 188 43.05 -22.19 -6.31
N GLY A 189 42.22 -21.30 -5.77
CA GLY A 189 40.77 -21.54 -5.65
C GLY A 189 40.08 -21.55 -7.02
N THR A 190 39.72 -22.72 -7.55
CA THR A 190 38.90 -22.86 -8.77
C THR A 190 37.43 -23.07 -8.39
N ILE A 191 36.53 -22.30 -9.01
CA ILE A 191 35.08 -22.48 -8.88
C ILE A 191 34.58 -23.14 -10.15
N THR A 192 34.18 -24.41 -10.07
CA THR A 192 33.65 -25.16 -11.20
C THR A 192 32.14 -24.91 -11.31
N TYR A 193 31.72 -24.09 -12.27
CA TYR A 193 30.31 -23.96 -12.66
C TYR A 193 30.07 -24.80 -13.93
N GLY A 194 29.53 -26.01 -13.78
CA GLY A 194 29.29 -26.92 -14.92
C GLY A 194 30.56 -27.53 -15.52
N THR A 195 30.59 -27.77 -16.83
CA THR A 195 31.70 -28.44 -17.56
C THR A 195 32.81 -27.51 -18.05
N THR A 196 32.73 -26.20 -17.78
CA THR A 196 33.75 -25.23 -18.19
C THR A 196 34.69 -24.89 -17.05
N THR A 197 35.90 -25.46 -17.08
CA THR A 197 37.04 -25.07 -16.26
C THR A 197 37.69 -23.83 -16.87
N SER A 198 37.10 -22.65 -16.67
CA SER A 198 37.77 -21.38 -16.97
C SER A 198 38.13 -20.65 -15.69
N SER A 199 39.29 -20.00 -15.74
CA SER A 199 39.83 -19.09 -14.74
C SER A 199 38.74 -18.16 -14.18
N THR A 200 38.50 -18.28 -12.86
CA THR A 200 37.87 -17.28 -11.98
C THR A 200 36.77 -16.44 -12.62
N VAL A 201 35.52 -16.93 -12.59
CA VAL A 201 34.33 -16.10 -12.91
C VAL A 201 34.41 -14.82 -12.07
N ASN A 202 34.44 -13.66 -12.73
CA ASN A 202 34.51 -12.38 -12.03
C ASN A 202 33.26 -12.25 -11.13
N PRO A 203 33.41 -12.17 -9.79
CA PRO A 203 32.28 -12.20 -8.86
C PRO A 203 31.28 -11.07 -9.14
N TYR A 204 31.75 -9.93 -9.63
CA TYR A 204 30.89 -8.80 -9.98
C TYR A 204 29.88 -9.14 -11.08
N ILE A 205 30.22 -10.01 -12.04
CA ILE A 205 29.28 -10.43 -13.09
C ILE A 205 28.04 -11.11 -12.47
N ILE A 206 28.25 -11.98 -11.48
CA ILE A 206 27.16 -12.65 -10.75
C ILE A 206 26.25 -11.61 -10.09
N LEU A 207 26.84 -10.63 -9.41
CA LEU A 207 26.10 -9.57 -8.72
C LEU A 207 25.25 -8.74 -9.69
N TYR A 208 25.82 -8.33 -10.82
CA TYR A 208 25.10 -7.48 -11.78
C TYR A 208 23.99 -8.23 -12.53
N ILE A 209 24.23 -9.47 -12.95
CA ILE A 209 23.19 -10.28 -13.62
C ILE A 209 22.04 -10.59 -12.66
N THR A 210 22.34 -11.00 -11.42
CA THR A 210 21.29 -11.30 -10.43
C THR A 210 20.52 -10.05 -10.02
N SER A 211 21.19 -8.90 -9.91
CA SER A 211 20.55 -7.60 -9.69
C SER A 211 19.63 -7.21 -10.85
N MET A 212 20.06 -7.39 -12.10
CA MET A 212 19.25 -7.12 -13.29
C MET A 212 17.96 -7.96 -13.30
N ILE A 213 18.07 -9.26 -13.02
CA ILE A 213 16.91 -10.18 -12.96
C ILE A 213 15.97 -9.77 -11.81
N ALA A 214 16.50 -9.53 -10.61
CA ALA A 214 15.70 -9.12 -9.46
C ALA A 214 14.95 -7.80 -9.73
N THR A 215 15.63 -6.83 -10.33
CA THR A 215 15.08 -5.52 -10.69
C THR A 215 13.96 -5.64 -11.73
N ALA A 216 14.14 -6.48 -12.75
CA ALA A 216 13.10 -6.77 -13.73
C ALA A 216 11.85 -7.39 -13.07
N LEU A 217 12.04 -8.37 -12.17
CA LEU A 217 10.95 -9.01 -11.42
C LEU A 217 10.20 -8.03 -10.50
N ILE A 218 10.91 -7.09 -9.85
CA ILE A 218 10.30 -6.02 -9.04
C ILE A 218 9.45 -5.11 -9.91
N GLY A 219 10.00 -4.66 -11.06
CA GLY A 219 9.24 -3.84 -12.01
C GLY A 219 7.95 -4.55 -12.46
N LEU A 220 8.05 -5.84 -12.76
CA LEU A 220 6.89 -6.65 -13.13
C LEU A 220 5.87 -6.78 -11.98
N ALA A 221 6.34 -6.98 -10.75
CA ALA A 221 5.49 -7.01 -9.57
C ALA A 221 4.70 -5.71 -9.40
N VAL A 222 5.33 -4.56 -9.60
CA VAL A 222 4.69 -3.22 -9.54
C VAL A 222 3.65 -3.05 -10.65
N VAL A 223 3.95 -3.52 -11.86
CA VAL A 223 2.99 -3.51 -12.98
C VAL A 223 1.75 -4.32 -12.60
N PHE A 224 1.90 -5.58 -12.15
CA PHE A 224 0.75 -6.41 -11.78
C PHE A 224 -0.06 -5.78 -10.64
N LEU A 225 0.60 -5.27 -9.60
CA LEU A 225 -0.06 -4.66 -8.45
C LEU A 225 -1.04 -3.57 -8.86
N THR A 226 -0.62 -2.71 -9.77
CA THR A 226 -1.38 -1.52 -10.15
C THR A 226 -2.23 -1.72 -11.42
N TYR A 227 -2.01 -2.79 -12.20
CA TYR A 227 -2.65 -3.03 -13.49
C TYR A 227 -4.19 -2.93 -13.46
N ALA A 228 -4.81 -3.55 -12.47
CA ALA A 228 -6.27 -3.60 -12.35
C ALA A 228 -6.89 -2.23 -11.99
N LEU A 229 -6.10 -1.33 -11.39
CA LEU A 229 -6.56 0.00 -10.98
C LEU A 229 -6.62 0.99 -12.16
N HIS A 230 -5.98 0.66 -13.28
CA HIS A 230 -5.88 1.53 -14.45
C HIS A 230 -6.95 1.26 -15.52
N ARG A 231 -7.36 2.33 -16.24
CA ARG A 231 -8.10 2.24 -17.52
C ARG A 231 -7.15 1.78 -18.64
N LYS A 232 -7.69 1.55 -19.85
CA LYS A 232 -6.91 1.18 -21.05
C LYS A 232 -5.68 2.08 -21.27
N THR A 233 -5.85 3.40 -21.26
CA THR A 233 -4.74 4.36 -21.44
C THR A 233 -3.67 4.24 -20.36
N GLY A 234 -4.07 4.12 -19.09
CA GLY A 234 -3.12 3.96 -17.98
C GLY A 234 -2.33 2.65 -18.06
N ARG A 235 -2.97 1.57 -18.51
CA ARG A 235 -2.31 0.27 -18.72
C ARG A 235 -1.26 0.32 -19.84
N ILE A 236 -1.53 1.07 -20.91
CA ILE A 236 -0.58 1.28 -22.00
C ILE A 236 0.65 2.04 -21.48
N ILE A 237 0.44 3.15 -20.77
CA ILE A 237 1.53 3.94 -20.18
C ILE A 237 2.36 3.08 -19.21
N LEU A 238 1.70 2.34 -18.32
CA LEU A 238 2.35 1.45 -17.36
C LEU A 238 3.21 0.38 -18.06
N SER A 239 2.70 -0.20 -19.16
CA SER A 239 3.41 -1.25 -19.92
C SER A 239 4.60 -0.68 -20.69
N ILE A 240 4.44 0.47 -21.35
CA ILE A 240 5.54 1.16 -22.04
C ILE A 240 6.63 1.56 -21.05
N SER A 241 6.24 2.12 -19.90
CA SER A 241 7.19 2.49 -18.83
C SER A 241 8.03 1.29 -18.39
N TYR A 242 7.39 0.13 -18.20
CA TYR A 242 8.08 -1.11 -17.85
C TYR A 242 9.01 -1.62 -18.95
N ILE A 243 8.58 -1.62 -20.21
CA ILE A 243 9.43 -2.06 -21.33
C ILE A 243 10.65 -1.16 -21.46
N THR A 244 10.47 0.16 -21.42
CA THR A 244 11.57 1.12 -21.48
C THR A 244 12.52 0.96 -20.28
N PHE A 245 11.97 0.77 -19.08
CA PHE A 245 12.77 0.46 -17.89
C PHE A 245 13.61 -0.81 -18.06
N LEU A 246 13.03 -1.87 -18.62
CA LEU A 246 13.72 -3.14 -18.85
C LEU A 246 14.87 -2.96 -19.85
N ILE A 247 14.61 -2.30 -20.99
CA ILE A 247 15.63 -2.01 -22.01
C ILE A 247 16.81 -1.23 -21.40
N LEU A 248 16.52 -0.17 -20.64
CA LEU A 248 17.56 0.64 -19.99
C LEU A 248 18.32 -0.16 -18.93
N THR A 249 17.64 -1.02 -18.17
CA THR A 249 18.28 -1.89 -17.17
C THR A 249 19.26 -2.88 -17.83
N ILE A 250 18.87 -3.48 -18.97
CA ILE A 250 19.75 -4.34 -19.76
C ILE A 250 20.94 -3.55 -20.29
N LEU A 251 20.70 -2.36 -20.87
CA LEU A 251 21.76 -1.51 -21.43
C LEU A 251 22.78 -1.11 -20.36
N MET A 252 22.33 -0.69 -19.17
CA MET A 252 23.19 -0.38 -18.04
C MET A 252 24.02 -1.59 -17.60
N THR A 253 23.39 -2.76 -17.51
CA THR A 253 24.08 -4.00 -17.15
C THR A 253 25.14 -4.35 -18.19
N ALA A 254 24.84 -4.21 -19.48
CA ALA A 254 25.78 -4.45 -20.56
C ALA A 254 26.98 -3.49 -20.53
N LEU A 255 26.76 -2.19 -20.30
CA LEU A 255 27.82 -1.19 -20.16
C LEU A 255 28.75 -1.52 -18.99
N VAL A 256 28.19 -1.90 -17.85
CA VAL A 256 28.98 -2.31 -16.69
C VAL A 256 29.83 -3.56 -16.98
N LEU A 257 29.25 -4.56 -17.67
CA LEU A 257 29.97 -5.77 -18.08
C LEU A 257 31.11 -5.46 -19.06
N GLN A 258 30.91 -4.54 -20.00
CA GLN A 258 31.97 -4.05 -20.89
C GLN A 258 33.10 -3.37 -20.10
N GLY A 259 32.77 -2.59 -19.08
CA GLY A 259 33.75 -1.95 -18.21
C GLY A 259 34.64 -2.94 -17.47
N PHE A 260 34.09 -4.08 -17.06
CA PHE A 260 34.91 -5.16 -16.48
C PHE A 260 35.84 -5.79 -17.52
N ALA A 261 35.38 -5.99 -18.75
CA ALA A 261 36.22 -6.54 -19.82
C ALA A 261 37.43 -5.63 -20.11
N ILE A 262 37.21 -4.31 -20.17
CA ILE A 262 38.28 -3.31 -20.36
C ILE A 262 39.24 -3.30 -19.17
N ARG A 263 38.74 -3.33 -17.93
CA ARG A 263 39.62 -3.34 -16.74
C ARG A 263 40.46 -4.60 -16.60
N SER A 264 40.01 -5.71 -17.18
CA SER A 264 40.74 -6.98 -17.19
C SER A 264 41.75 -7.10 -18.34
N SER A 265 41.82 -6.13 -19.25
CA SER A 265 42.78 -6.15 -20.35
C SER A 265 44.20 -5.85 -19.87
N ILE A 266 45.20 -6.38 -20.58
CA ILE A 266 46.62 -6.18 -20.27
C ILE A 266 47.06 -4.72 -20.55
N ILE A 267 46.36 -4.03 -21.44
CA ILE A 267 46.60 -2.62 -21.81
C ILE A 267 45.40 -1.81 -21.34
N LEU A 268 45.55 -1.14 -20.21
CA LEU A 268 44.51 -0.32 -19.64
C LEU A 268 44.45 1.04 -20.36
N ASP A 269 43.49 1.21 -21.25
CA ASP A 269 43.26 2.49 -21.93
C ASP A 269 42.29 3.35 -21.11
N LEU A 270 42.83 4.38 -20.43
CA LEU A 270 42.05 5.32 -19.62
C LEU A 270 40.99 6.06 -20.44
N SER A 271 41.22 6.29 -21.73
CA SER A 271 40.26 6.99 -22.60
C SER A 271 38.99 6.17 -22.81
N SER A 272 39.13 4.86 -22.99
CA SER A 272 37.99 3.93 -23.14
C SER A 272 37.14 3.83 -21.87
N LEU A 273 37.75 3.92 -20.68
CA LEU A 273 37.02 3.93 -19.41
C LEU A 273 36.26 5.25 -19.18
N GLN A 274 36.85 6.38 -19.62
CA GLN A 274 36.20 7.69 -19.56
C GLN A 274 34.96 7.72 -20.48
N GLU A 275 35.06 7.18 -21.70
CA GLU A 275 33.97 7.09 -22.65
C GLU A 275 32.84 6.16 -22.15
N LEU A 276 33.20 5.03 -21.54
CA LEU A 276 32.20 4.15 -20.95
C LEU A 276 31.46 4.82 -19.78
N ARG A 277 32.17 5.60 -18.97
CA ARG A 277 31.57 6.37 -17.88
C ARG A 277 30.58 7.41 -18.39
N SER A 278 30.92 8.15 -19.44
CA SER A 278 30.01 9.14 -20.03
C SER A 278 28.75 8.48 -20.59
N GLN A 279 28.88 7.33 -21.26
CA GLN A 279 27.75 6.54 -21.73
C GLN A 279 26.86 6.06 -20.59
N TYR A 280 27.46 5.57 -19.49
CA TYR A 280 26.71 5.15 -18.31
C TYR A 280 25.90 6.30 -17.70
N GLU A 281 26.51 7.48 -17.54
CA GLU A 281 25.84 8.68 -17.00
C GLU A 281 24.67 9.13 -17.89
N ILE A 282 24.83 9.08 -19.21
CA ILE A 282 23.75 9.39 -20.18
C ILE A 282 22.59 8.39 -20.05
N VAL A 283 22.90 7.09 -20.01
CA VAL A 283 21.86 6.04 -19.86
C VAL A 283 21.17 6.16 -18.50
N GLN A 284 21.92 6.50 -17.44
CA GLN A 284 21.36 6.78 -16.12
C GLN A 284 20.35 7.92 -16.17
N LEU A 285 20.68 9.02 -16.83
CA LEU A 285 19.77 10.15 -16.98
C LEU A 285 18.51 9.76 -17.77
N LEU A 286 18.65 8.90 -18.78
CA LEU A 286 17.52 8.36 -19.54
C LEU A 286 16.54 7.55 -18.69
N THR A 287 16.98 6.98 -17.56
CA THR A 287 16.09 6.24 -16.63
C THR A 287 15.06 7.14 -15.93
N ILE A 288 15.25 8.47 -15.95
CA ILE A 288 14.25 9.42 -15.44
C ILE A 288 12.92 9.27 -16.19
N ILE A 289 12.98 9.02 -17.50
CA ILE A 289 11.79 8.95 -18.37
C ILE A 289 10.82 7.84 -17.91
N PRO A 290 11.21 6.54 -17.84
CA PRO A 290 10.30 5.50 -17.36
C PRO A 290 9.92 5.70 -15.89
N THR A 291 10.80 6.25 -15.05
CA THR A 291 10.51 6.50 -13.63
C THR A 291 9.39 7.52 -13.45
N LEU A 292 9.43 8.63 -14.18
CA LEU A 292 8.36 9.62 -14.20
C LEU A 292 7.09 9.08 -14.85
N ALA A 293 7.21 8.25 -15.89
CA ALA A 293 6.06 7.62 -16.53
C ALA A 293 5.34 6.63 -15.59
N PHE A 294 6.07 5.89 -14.75
CA PHE A 294 5.49 5.11 -13.64
C PHE A 294 4.76 6.01 -12.65
N ALA A 295 5.39 7.07 -12.16
CA ALA A 295 4.76 8.01 -11.24
C ALA A 295 3.47 8.62 -11.83
N PHE A 296 3.51 9.01 -13.11
CA PHE A 296 2.35 9.54 -13.81
C PHE A 296 1.23 8.51 -13.93
N SER A 297 1.56 7.25 -14.22
CA SER A 297 0.57 6.17 -14.24
C SER A 297 -0.12 6.02 -12.86
N PHE A 298 0.65 6.00 -11.78
CA PHE A 298 0.12 5.92 -10.41
C PHE A 298 -0.79 7.11 -10.08
N TYR A 299 -0.42 8.32 -10.50
CA TYR A 299 -1.27 9.48 -10.38
C TYR A 299 -2.61 9.33 -11.15
N LEU A 300 -2.60 8.74 -12.35
CA LEU A 300 -3.84 8.46 -13.09
C LEU A 300 -4.73 7.45 -12.35
N ALA A 301 -4.15 6.42 -11.73
CA ALA A 301 -4.91 5.48 -10.89
C ALA A 301 -5.49 6.18 -9.66
N LEU A 302 -4.71 7.03 -8.99
CA LEU A 302 -5.15 7.83 -7.84
C LEU A 302 -6.32 8.75 -8.19
N ARG A 303 -6.24 9.42 -9.35
CA ARG A 303 -7.30 10.32 -9.84
C ARG A 303 -8.63 9.58 -10.00
N ARG A 304 -8.62 8.32 -10.43
CA ARG A 304 -9.84 7.50 -10.56
C ARG A 304 -10.45 7.14 -9.22
N ILE A 305 -9.61 6.77 -8.25
CA ILE A 305 -10.05 6.49 -6.87
C ILE A 305 -10.67 7.75 -6.26
N ASN A 306 -10.03 8.91 -6.42
CA ASN A 306 -10.56 10.18 -5.92
C ASN A 306 -11.88 10.60 -6.57
N ARG A 307 -12.13 10.18 -7.82
CA ARG A 307 -13.40 10.39 -8.52
C ARG A 307 -14.49 9.38 -8.15
N GLY A 308 -14.19 8.39 -7.31
CA GLY A 308 -15.12 7.33 -6.93
C GLY A 308 -15.44 6.36 -8.07
N GLU A 309 -14.63 6.30 -9.13
CA GLU A 309 -14.83 5.33 -10.22
C GLU A 309 -14.51 3.90 -9.77
N ILE A 310 -13.70 3.76 -8.73
CA ILE A 310 -13.30 2.50 -8.10
C ILE A 310 -13.15 2.72 -6.59
N PRO A 311 -13.59 1.77 -5.74
CA PRO A 311 -14.23 0.50 -6.08
C PRO A 311 -15.67 0.67 -6.60
N GLU A 312 -16.14 -0.25 -7.47
CA GLU A 312 -17.53 -0.26 -7.94
C GLU A 312 -18.48 -0.33 -6.72
N SER A 313 -19.40 0.63 -6.60
CA SER A 313 -20.29 0.70 -5.45
C SER A 313 -21.13 -0.57 -5.33
N THR A 314 -20.86 -1.36 -4.30
CA THR A 314 -21.63 -2.58 -3.98
C THR A 314 -23.11 -2.28 -3.74
N ALA A 315 -23.46 -1.00 -3.47
CA ALA A 315 -24.84 -0.56 -3.26
C ALA A 315 -25.72 -0.68 -4.53
N GLN A 316 -25.12 -0.71 -5.73
CA GLN A 316 -25.89 -0.79 -6.97
C GLN A 316 -26.35 -2.23 -7.30
N LYS A 317 -25.74 -3.26 -6.70
CA LYS A 317 -25.95 -4.67 -7.10
C LYS A 317 -27.07 -5.39 -6.34
N THR A 318 -27.73 -4.71 -5.40
CA THR A 318 -28.77 -5.27 -4.53
C THR A 318 -30.17 -4.71 -4.78
N LEU A 319 -30.43 -4.07 -5.91
CA LEU A 319 -31.81 -3.86 -6.36
C LEU A 319 -32.22 -5.12 -7.14
N PRO A 320 -32.99 -6.06 -6.56
CA PRO A 320 -33.73 -7.00 -7.39
C PRO A 320 -34.66 -6.16 -8.27
N ALA A 321 -34.60 -6.40 -9.58
CA ALA A 321 -35.66 -5.96 -10.46
C ALA A 321 -36.93 -6.69 -10.02
N TYR A 322 -37.84 -5.96 -9.38
CA TYR A 322 -39.24 -6.32 -9.21
C TYR A 322 -40.07 -5.16 -9.74
#